data_AF-A0A970IIX7-F1
#
_entry.id   AF-A0A970IIX7-F1
#
_cell.length_a   1.000
_cell.length_b   1.000
_cell.length_c   1.000
_cell.angle_alpha   90.00
_cell.angle_beta   90.00
_cell.angle_gamma   90.00
#
_symmetry.space_group_name_H-M   'P 1'
#
loop_
_entity.id
_entity.type
_entity.pdbx_description
1 polymer ?
#
loop_
_entity_poly.entity_id
_entity_poly.type
_entity_poly.pdbx_seq_one_letter_code
_entity_poly.pdbx_strand_id
1 'polypeptide(L)'
;MDWLQEAMSYPECNITRVRDFAPEADMKLAIGQYNRAVKNIHADSMDIAIIALRRLSTHHPAFAQAVLLYGCCQMAAGNLHAGAEAFDRADTDRFTERFRARAEEYREAAHAAIEQRTSDPDEPAIPEEEYNIRPTAPLVQRGASTRRRIRLRPNRISVEGRGGDEGSRPPRVREPLTMRYPFMTDWRRILLTVVALALVVFLVFGAVRLISGWIRPDKPKPASEAEKLAWLVTRLEEEAQTGSSGTVSWEDLLSEYRDRFGEDPIGPVPTAMPTSEPTGSPTTEGTTRPSATTAPSTARPTPTVTPIPSTAPDYTETLSLAATLLEDAENRIKNQPVESYRLLGVLSDTLAAVPLDAQVAGIDQSAGEMLAARDTLIELNGWHLCESHRVAAEIPWQARDYETCLPLSEAIYQINPRYYTGYCAFRLGLCYEQLGAFEQALACYRTVQEIVTASP
;
A
#
# COMPACT_ATOMS: atom_id res chain seq x y z
N MET A 1 36.90 11.32 -1.92
CA MET A 1 35.86 11.63 -2.93
C MET A 1 35.20 12.95 -2.53
N ASP A 2 34.94 13.86 -3.47
CA ASP A 2 34.15 15.08 -3.18
C ASP A 2 32.66 14.72 -3.23
N TRP A 3 32.10 14.39 -2.06
CA TRP A 3 30.72 13.93 -1.92
C TRP A 3 29.69 15.00 -2.31
N LEU A 4 30.01 16.27 -2.10
CA LEU A 4 29.11 17.38 -2.45
C LEU A 4 29.04 17.53 -3.96
N GLN A 5 30.19 17.55 -4.64
CA GLN A 5 30.24 17.59 -6.10
C GLN A 5 29.54 16.37 -6.70
N GLU A 6 29.73 15.20 -6.10
CA GLU A 6 29.09 13.97 -6.55
C GLU A 6 27.57 14.03 -6.39
N ALA A 7 27.06 14.52 -5.25
CA ALA A 7 25.62 14.72 -5.04
C ALA A 7 25.01 15.72 -6.03
N MET A 8 25.73 16.80 -6.37
CA MET A 8 25.30 17.77 -7.39
C MET A 8 25.31 17.21 -8.81
N SER A 9 26.05 16.13 -9.07
CA SER A 9 26.09 15.50 -10.40
C SER A 9 24.82 14.73 -10.77
N TYR A 10 23.95 14.44 -9.79
CA TYR A 10 22.75 13.65 -10.01
C TYR A 10 21.69 14.44 -10.80
N PRO A 11 21.28 13.95 -11.99
CA PRO A 11 20.24 14.61 -12.77
C PRO A 11 18.84 14.31 -12.22
N GLU A 12 17.87 15.14 -12.61
CA GLU A 12 16.46 14.82 -12.48
C GLU A 12 16.13 13.52 -13.26
N CYS A 13 15.29 12.68 -12.66
CA CYS A 13 14.85 11.42 -13.23
C CYS A 13 13.57 11.59 -14.05
N ASN A 14 13.51 10.86 -15.16
CA ASN A 14 12.31 10.69 -15.96
C ASN A 14 11.85 9.23 -15.83
N ILE A 15 10.55 9.00 -15.73
CA ILE A 15 9.94 7.67 -15.61
C ILE A 15 10.42 6.69 -16.68
N THR A 16 10.72 7.16 -17.89
CA THR A 16 11.20 6.32 -19.00
C THR A 16 12.63 5.80 -18.83
N ARG A 17 13.40 6.35 -17.89
CA ARG A 17 14.82 6.01 -17.68
C ARG A 17 15.06 5.22 -16.40
N VAL A 18 14.07 5.10 -15.54
CA VAL A 18 14.20 4.38 -14.27
C VAL A 18 13.64 2.98 -14.46
N ARG A 19 14.41 1.96 -14.05
CA ARG A 19 13.95 0.57 -14.03
C ARG A 19 12.78 0.45 -13.05
N ASP A 20 11.81 -0.41 -13.37
CA ASP A 20 10.66 -0.64 -12.51
C ASP A 20 11.10 -1.06 -11.10
N PHE A 21 10.84 -0.20 -10.11
CA PHE A 21 11.18 -0.44 -8.69
C PHE A 21 9.93 -0.47 -7.80
N ALA A 22 8.79 -0.03 -8.31
CA ALA A 22 7.49 0.04 -7.65
C ALA A 22 6.38 0.06 -8.72
N PRO A 23 5.10 -0.12 -8.36
CA PRO A 23 3.97 0.09 -9.27
C PRO A 23 4.00 1.48 -9.91
N GLU A 24 3.53 1.62 -11.15
CA GLU A 24 3.68 2.86 -11.94
C GLU A 24 3.16 4.12 -11.23
N ALA A 25 2.06 4.00 -10.47
CA ALA A 25 1.50 5.09 -9.67
C ALA A 25 2.47 5.59 -8.60
N ASP A 26 3.07 4.67 -7.85
CA ASP A 26 4.05 4.97 -6.80
C ASP A 26 5.37 5.46 -7.40
N MET A 27 5.75 4.92 -8.56
CA MET A 27 6.95 5.32 -9.28
C MET A 27 6.89 6.80 -9.68
N LYS A 28 5.75 7.28 -10.18
CA LYS A 28 5.53 8.70 -10.49
C LYS A 28 5.67 9.60 -9.26
N LEU A 29 5.11 9.18 -8.12
CA LEU A 29 5.19 9.92 -6.87
C LEU A 29 6.63 9.95 -6.33
N ALA A 30 7.31 8.80 -6.31
CA ALA A 30 8.69 8.68 -5.86
C ALA A 30 9.64 9.50 -6.74
N ILE A 31 9.50 9.44 -8.07
CA ILE A 31 10.29 10.27 -9.00
C ILE A 31 10.03 11.75 -8.76
N GLY A 32 8.77 12.15 -8.53
CA GLY A 32 8.43 13.54 -8.19
C GLY A 32 9.10 14.02 -6.90
N GLN A 33 9.14 13.18 -5.86
CA GLN A 33 9.83 13.48 -4.61
C GLN A 33 11.35 13.54 -4.77
N TYR A 34 11.94 12.59 -5.50
CA TYR A 34 13.36 12.57 -5.85
C TYR A 34 13.76 13.85 -6.61
N ASN A 35 13.02 14.24 -7.65
CA ASN A 35 13.33 15.45 -8.42
C ASN A 35 13.21 16.72 -7.57
N ARG A 36 12.29 16.75 -6.60
CA ARG A 36 12.22 17.84 -5.63
C ARG A 36 13.45 17.88 -4.71
N ALA A 37 13.93 16.72 -4.25
CA ALA A 37 15.16 16.63 -3.46
C ALA A 37 16.38 17.10 -4.27
N VAL A 38 16.52 16.68 -5.52
CA VAL A 38 17.59 17.16 -6.44
C VAL A 38 17.55 18.68 -6.56
N LYS A 39 16.37 19.29 -6.77
CA LYS A 39 16.24 20.75 -6.82
C LYS A 39 16.64 21.44 -5.52
N ASN A 40 16.31 20.84 -4.37
CA ASN A 40 16.73 21.37 -3.06
C ASN A 40 18.25 21.30 -2.88
N ILE A 41 18.93 20.24 -3.35
CA ILE A 41 20.40 20.14 -3.33
C ILE A 41 21.01 21.28 -4.15
N HIS A 42 20.49 21.52 -5.36
CA HIS A 42 20.95 22.61 -6.23
C HIS A 42 20.63 24.01 -5.69
N ALA A 43 19.63 24.13 -4.82
CA ALA A 43 19.24 25.37 -4.15
C ALA A 43 19.90 25.54 -2.76
N ASP A 44 20.97 24.80 -2.49
CA ASP A 44 21.72 24.86 -1.22
C ASP A 44 20.86 24.55 0.02
N SER A 45 19.86 23.67 -0.15
CA SER A 45 18.93 23.22 0.89
C SER A 45 19.09 21.72 1.14
N MET A 46 20.31 21.29 1.43
CA MET A 46 20.68 19.87 1.55
C MET A 46 19.90 19.16 2.67
N ASP A 47 19.68 19.79 3.82
CA ASP A 47 18.95 19.18 4.95
C ASP A 47 17.53 18.73 4.56
N ILE A 48 16.83 19.56 3.79
CA ILE A 48 15.48 19.25 3.29
C ILE A 48 15.54 18.09 2.30
N ALA A 49 16.58 18.04 1.47
CA ALA A 49 16.82 16.93 0.56
C ALA A 49 17.10 15.63 1.32
N ILE A 50 17.93 15.65 2.36
CA ILE A 50 18.24 14.49 3.21
C ILE A 50 16.97 13.92 3.85
N ILE A 51 16.07 14.77 4.38
CA ILE A 51 14.80 14.32 4.97
C ILE A 51 13.92 13.63 3.91
N ALA A 52 13.79 14.24 2.72
CA ALA A 52 12.98 13.67 1.64
C ALA A 52 13.57 12.34 1.14
N LEU A 53 14.89 12.30 0.92
CA LEU A 53 15.60 11.14 0.41
C LEU A 53 15.63 9.99 1.41
N ARG A 54 15.75 10.26 2.72
CA ARG A 54 15.67 9.22 3.77
C ARG A 54 14.34 8.46 3.71
N ARG A 55 13.23 9.19 3.59
CA ARG A 55 11.91 8.58 3.48
C ARG A 55 11.81 7.73 2.20
N LEU A 56 12.36 8.25 1.11
CA LEU A 56 12.30 7.60 -0.19
C LEU A 56 13.16 6.33 -0.26
N SER A 57 14.37 6.34 0.30
CA SER A 57 15.26 5.18 0.38
C SER A 57 14.72 4.09 1.31
N THR A 58 14.00 4.48 2.36
CA THR A 58 13.36 3.52 3.30
C THR A 58 12.17 2.82 2.65
N HIS A 59 11.33 3.53 1.90
CA HIS A 59 10.16 2.94 1.24
C HIS A 59 10.49 2.24 -0.08
N HIS A 60 11.52 2.69 -0.79
CA HIS A 60 11.89 2.17 -2.10
C HIS A 60 13.40 1.87 -2.19
N PRO A 61 13.89 0.83 -1.48
CA PRO A 61 15.32 0.47 -1.48
C PRO A 61 15.84 0.07 -2.87
N ALA A 62 14.96 -0.40 -3.76
CA ALA A 62 15.29 -0.70 -5.14
C ALA A 62 15.47 0.54 -6.04
N PHE A 63 15.10 1.75 -5.58
CA PHE A 63 15.28 2.98 -6.34
C PHE A 63 16.73 3.50 -6.22
N ALA A 64 17.62 2.88 -6.99
CA ALA A 64 19.08 3.08 -6.91
C ALA A 64 19.53 4.53 -6.79
N GLN A 65 19.05 5.41 -7.68
CA GLN A 65 19.47 6.81 -7.73
C GLN A 65 19.16 7.55 -6.44
N ALA A 66 18.03 7.25 -5.80
CA ALA A 66 17.64 7.89 -4.55
C ALA A 66 18.46 7.41 -3.36
N VAL A 67 18.73 6.10 -3.27
CA VAL A 67 19.54 5.51 -2.19
C VAL A 67 20.98 6.02 -2.28
N LEU A 68 21.56 6.00 -3.48
CA LEU A 68 22.92 6.48 -3.70
C LEU A 68 23.04 7.99 -3.43
N LEU A 69 22.09 8.79 -3.92
CA LEU A 69 22.07 10.24 -3.63
C LEU A 69 21.90 10.53 -2.13
N TYR A 70 21.07 9.74 -1.44
CA TYR A 70 20.91 9.84 0.01
C TYR A 70 22.23 9.62 0.75
N GLY A 71 22.96 8.56 0.41
CA GLY A 71 24.28 8.27 0.96
C GLY A 71 25.27 9.41 0.68
N CYS A 72 25.35 9.90 -0.56
CA CYS A 72 26.23 11.02 -0.91
C CYS A 72 25.92 12.30 -0.10
N CYS A 73 24.63 12.64 0.09
CA CYS A 73 24.25 13.79 0.91
C CYS A 73 24.64 13.62 2.38
N GLN A 74 24.51 12.41 2.93
CA GLN A 74 24.92 12.12 4.32
C GLN A 74 26.44 12.21 4.49
N MET A 75 27.20 11.69 3.53
CA MET A 75 28.66 11.83 3.51
C MET A 75 29.08 13.30 3.39
N ALA A 76 28.42 14.09 2.53
CA ALA A 76 28.68 15.52 2.38
C ALA A 76 28.35 16.34 3.64
N ALA A 77 27.33 15.92 4.39
CA ALA A 77 26.96 16.51 5.68
C ALA A 77 27.88 16.10 6.85
N GLY A 78 28.89 15.25 6.62
CA GLY A 78 29.80 14.75 7.64
C GLY A 78 29.27 13.57 8.47
N ASN A 79 28.09 13.04 8.13
CA ASN A 79 27.46 11.89 8.80
C ASN A 79 27.97 10.58 8.18
N LEU A 80 29.26 10.28 8.35
CA LEU A 80 29.94 9.19 7.62
C LEU A 80 29.29 7.82 7.82
N HIS A 81 28.97 7.44 9.06
CA HIS A 81 28.33 6.15 9.36
C HIS A 81 26.95 6.02 8.71
N ALA A 82 26.13 7.07 8.77
CA ALA A 82 24.81 7.05 8.15
C ALA A 82 24.89 7.01 6.61
N GLY A 83 25.94 7.59 6.02
CA GLY A 83 26.23 7.49 4.60
C GLY A 83 26.64 6.08 4.18
N ALA A 84 27.57 5.45 4.91
CA ALA A 84 27.98 4.07 4.67
C ALA A 84 26.80 3.10 4.82
N GLU A 85 26.03 3.22 5.90
CA GLU A 85 24.85 2.37 6.14
C GLU A 85 23.80 2.52 5.02
N ALA A 86 23.64 3.71 4.44
CA ALA A 86 22.76 3.91 3.30
C ALA A 86 23.24 3.16 2.05
N PHE A 87 24.55 3.06 1.81
CA PHE A 87 25.13 2.27 0.71
C PHE A 87 25.06 0.77 0.97
N ASP A 88 25.10 0.33 2.23
CA ASP A 88 24.95 -1.08 2.61
C ASP A 88 23.51 -1.57 2.51
N ARG A 89 22.54 -0.69 2.82
CA ARG A 89 21.10 -1.00 2.68
C ARG A 89 20.61 -0.99 1.22
N ALA A 90 21.44 -0.59 0.27
CA ALA A 90 21.08 -0.58 -1.14
C ALA A 90 20.87 -2.00 -1.67
N ASP A 91 19.69 -2.29 -2.25
CA ASP A 91 19.38 -3.58 -2.89
C ASP A 91 20.09 -3.67 -4.26
N THR A 92 21.40 -3.96 -4.21
CA THR A 92 22.29 -3.98 -5.38
C THR A 92 21.91 -5.04 -6.41
N ASP A 93 21.14 -6.06 -6.02
CA ASP A 93 20.70 -7.13 -6.93
C ASP A 93 19.71 -6.59 -7.97
N ARG A 94 18.87 -5.63 -7.56
CA ARG A 94 17.89 -4.98 -8.45
C ARG A 94 18.46 -3.81 -9.24
N PHE A 95 19.68 -3.37 -8.94
CA PHE A 95 20.31 -2.26 -9.66
C PHE A 95 20.74 -2.66 -11.06
N THR A 96 20.85 -1.67 -11.96
CA THR A 96 21.57 -1.89 -13.23
C THR A 96 23.06 -2.03 -12.92
N GLU A 97 23.81 -2.71 -13.78
CA GLU A 97 25.25 -2.95 -13.60
C GLU A 97 26.03 -1.65 -13.33
N ARG A 98 25.67 -0.56 -14.03
CA ARG A 98 26.24 0.77 -13.79
C ARG A 98 26.01 1.29 -12.37
N PHE A 99 24.80 1.13 -11.83
CA PHE A 99 24.50 1.59 -10.47
C PHE A 99 25.09 0.66 -9.41
N ARG A 100 25.21 -0.64 -9.70
CA ARG A 100 25.89 -1.60 -8.82
C ARG A 100 27.36 -1.26 -8.66
N ALA A 101 28.08 -1.05 -9.76
CA ALA A 101 29.49 -0.65 -9.74
C ALA A 101 29.70 0.66 -8.96
N ARG A 102 28.82 1.65 -9.16
CA ARG A 102 28.89 2.93 -8.43
C ARG A 102 28.55 2.77 -6.95
N ALA A 103 27.63 1.88 -6.59
CA ALA A 103 27.29 1.58 -5.20
C ALA A 103 28.48 0.94 -4.46
N GLU A 104 29.18 0.02 -5.11
CA GLU A 104 30.40 -0.61 -4.57
C GLU A 104 31.52 0.42 -4.40
N GLU A 105 31.78 1.26 -5.42
CA GLU A 105 32.75 2.35 -5.35
C GLU A 105 32.44 3.30 -4.18
N TYR A 106 31.18 3.69 -4.00
CA TYR A 106 30.77 4.55 -2.90
C TYR A 106 30.91 3.89 -1.53
N ARG A 107 30.59 2.60 -1.43
CA ARG A 107 30.74 1.82 -0.20
C ARG A 107 32.20 1.78 0.23
N GLU A 108 33.11 1.43 -0.68
CA GLU A 108 34.56 1.41 -0.42
C GLU A 108 35.07 2.81 -0.03
N ALA A 109 34.68 3.84 -0.78
CA ALA A 109 35.08 5.22 -0.48
C ALA A 109 34.54 5.72 0.87
N ALA A 110 33.35 5.28 1.27
CA ALA A 110 32.74 5.63 2.55
C ALA A 110 33.47 4.95 3.72
N HIS A 111 33.77 3.66 3.62
CA HIS A 111 34.55 2.96 4.65
C HIS A 111 35.97 3.52 4.76
N ALA A 112 36.64 3.80 3.65
CA ALA A 112 37.95 4.44 3.65
C ALA A 112 37.92 5.82 4.34
N ALA A 113 36.85 6.60 4.16
CA ALA A 113 36.68 7.88 4.86
C ALA A 113 36.47 7.70 6.37
N ILE A 114 35.75 6.65 6.80
CA ILE A 114 35.58 6.30 8.22
C ILE A 114 36.91 5.86 8.82
N GLU A 115 37.68 5.01 8.13
CA GLU A 115 39.00 4.54 8.57
C GLU A 115 40.02 5.69 8.67
N GLN A 116 40.02 6.62 7.71
CA GLN A 116 40.89 7.80 7.77
C GLN A 116 40.56 8.68 8.99
N ARG A 117 39.26 8.88 9.27
CA ARG A 117 38.83 9.70 10.41
C ARG A 117 39.12 9.05 11.75
N THR A 118 38.99 7.72 11.84
CA THR A 118 39.32 6.96 13.06
C THR A 118 40.82 6.83 13.30
N SER A 119 41.64 6.95 12.25
CA SER A 119 43.10 6.87 12.33
C SER A 119 43.78 8.19 12.68
N ASP A 120 43.07 9.33 12.67
CA ASP A 120 43.61 10.64 13.04
C ASP A 120 43.47 10.84 14.58
N PRO A 121 44.56 10.66 15.35
CA PRO A 121 44.50 10.65 16.82
C PRO A 121 44.20 12.04 17.42
N ASP A 122 44.27 13.11 16.63
CA ASP A 122 44.10 14.49 17.09
C ASP A 122 42.65 15.01 16.96
N GLU A 123 41.75 14.28 16.28
CA GLU A 123 40.34 14.68 16.20
C GLU A 123 39.60 14.20 17.46
N PRO A 124 39.02 15.11 18.27
CA PRO A 124 38.31 14.72 19.48
C PRO A 124 37.12 13.84 19.10
N ALA A 125 37.08 12.61 19.60
CA ALA A 125 35.99 11.68 19.40
C ALA A 125 34.66 12.36 19.76
N ILE A 126 33.88 12.71 18.72
CA ILE A 126 32.53 13.24 18.91
C ILE A 126 31.73 12.08 19.51
N PRO A 127 31.14 12.23 20.71
CA PRO A 127 30.42 11.15 21.35
C PRO A 127 29.32 10.63 20.42
N GLU A 128 29.35 9.32 20.12
CA GLU A 128 28.38 8.66 19.23
C GLU A 128 26.91 8.86 19.68
N GLU A 129 26.69 9.21 20.95
CA GLU A 129 25.35 9.47 21.52
C GLU A 129 24.65 10.72 20.97
N GLU A 130 25.36 11.69 20.38
CA GLU A 130 24.72 12.94 19.91
C GLU A 130 24.02 12.78 18.54
N TYR A 131 24.29 11.70 17.81
CA TYR A 131 23.68 11.44 16.49
C TYR A 131 22.39 10.61 16.55
N ASN A 132 22.07 10.03 17.71
CA ASN A 132 20.87 9.23 17.95
C ASN A 132 19.73 10.04 18.59
N ILE A 133 19.69 11.35 18.34
CA ILE A 133 18.52 12.17 18.66
C ILE A 133 17.40 11.76 17.70
N ARG A 134 16.66 10.71 18.10
CA ARG A 134 15.28 10.53 17.63
C ARG A 134 14.60 11.89 17.78
N PRO A 135 13.94 12.42 16.73
CA PRO A 135 13.15 13.63 16.86
C PRO A 135 11.95 13.29 17.74
N THR A 136 12.17 13.31 19.05
CA THR A 136 11.14 13.30 20.06
C THR A 136 10.59 14.71 20.00
N ALA A 137 9.68 14.95 19.06
CA ALA A 137 8.96 16.21 18.98
C ALA A 137 8.37 16.43 20.38
N PRO A 138 8.79 17.48 21.13
CA PRO A 138 8.11 17.79 22.36
C PRO A 138 6.67 18.09 21.97
N LEU A 139 5.74 17.35 22.57
CA LEU A 139 4.32 17.56 22.45
C LEU A 139 4.04 18.97 23.02
N VAL A 140 4.11 20.00 22.18
CA VAL A 140 3.79 21.37 22.57
C VAL A 140 2.29 21.44 22.80
N GLN A 141 1.92 21.26 24.06
CA GLN A 141 0.62 21.68 24.58
C GLN A 141 0.42 23.17 24.30
N ARG A 142 -0.56 23.43 23.44
CA ARG A 142 -1.50 24.55 23.43
C ARG A 142 -1.24 25.64 24.50
N GLY A 143 -0.73 26.78 24.06
CA GLY A 143 -0.71 28.02 24.84
C GLY A 143 -0.71 29.23 23.92
N ALA A 144 -1.80 30.01 23.95
CA ALA A 144 -1.93 31.27 23.26
C ALA A 144 -0.84 32.27 23.69
N SER A 145 -0.31 33.09 22.78
CA SER A 145 -0.01 34.53 23.00
C SER A 145 1.02 35.10 22.01
N THR A 146 0.61 36.20 21.35
CA THR A 146 1.40 37.31 20.78
C THR A 146 2.46 37.06 19.69
N ARG A 147 2.08 37.44 18.46
CA ARG A 147 2.98 37.78 17.36
C ARG A 147 3.86 38.99 17.71
N ARG A 148 5.16 38.81 17.91
CA ARG A 148 6.17 39.87 17.73
C ARG A 148 6.93 39.65 16.42
N ARG A 149 6.74 40.57 15.47
CA ARG A 149 7.56 40.71 14.26
C ARG A 149 8.96 41.15 14.66
N ILE A 150 9.96 40.31 14.42
CA ILE A 150 11.37 40.72 14.43
C ILE A 150 11.77 40.97 12.97
N ARG A 151 12.01 42.24 12.64
CA ARG A 151 12.64 42.68 11.39
C ARG A 151 14.14 42.60 11.57
N LEU A 152 14.80 41.71 10.83
CA LEU A 152 16.26 41.71 10.68
C LEU A 152 16.65 42.75 9.62
N ARG A 153 17.51 43.70 10.00
CA ARG A 153 18.19 44.66 9.13
C ARG A 153 19.37 43.97 8.44
N PRO A 154 19.63 44.21 7.14
CA PRO A 154 20.91 43.86 6.54
C PRO A 154 21.97 44.93 6.84
N ASN A 155 23.15 44.45 7.17
CA ASN A 155 24.34 45.21 7.55
C ASN A 155 25.03 45.77 6.30
N ARG A 156 25.35 47.07 6.32
CA ARG A 156 26.15 47.76 5.30
C ARG A 156 27.62 47.55 5.63
N ILE A 157 28.38 46.92 4.73
CA ILE A 157 29.85 46.95 4.76
C ILE A 157 30.29 48.07 3.82
N SER A 158 30.84 49.12 4.42
CA SER A 158 31.65 50.15 3.78
C SER A 158 33.04 49.56 3.51
N VAL A 159 33.54 49.66 2.28
CA VAL A 159 34.99 49.65 2.01
C VAL A 159 35.32 50.86 1.18
N GLU A 160 36.20 51.66 1.77
CA GLU A 160 36.70 52.95 1.37
C GLU A 160 37.97 52.78 0.51
N GLY A 161 38.24 53.77 -0.34
CA GLY A 161 39.16 53.68 -1.46
C GLY A 161 40.66 53.83 -1.17
N ARG A 162 41.43 53.56 -2.22
CA ARG A 162 42.83 53.95 -2.48
C ARG A 162 43.02 53.68 -3.98
N GLY A 163 43.21 54.62 -4.90
CA GLY A 163 44.15 55.73 -4.91
C GLY A 163 45.48 55.25 -5.48
N GLY A 164 45.80 55.57 -6.74
CA GLY A 164 47.12 55.27 -7.33
C GLY A 164 47.18 55.36 -8.85
N ASP A 165 48.05 56.24 -9.32
CA ASP A 165 48.24 56.80 -10.67
C ASP A 165 49.15 55.96 -11.59
N GLU A 166 49.30 56.43 -12.83
CA GLU A 166 50.43 56.25 -13.78
C GLU A 166 50.58 54.97 -14.63
N GLY A 167 50.05 55.10 -15.86
CA GLY A 167 50.78 55.00 -17.15
C GLY A 167 51.93 54.00 -17.36
N SER A 168 51.77 53.11 -18.34
CA SER A 168 52.75 52.84 -19.42
C SER A 168 52.18 51.92 -20.51
N ARG A 169 52.70 52.10 -21.72
CA ARG A 169 52.26 51.63 -23.06
C ARG A 169 52.53 50.12 -23.34
N PRO A 170 52.11 49.56 -24.51
CA PRO A 170 51.46 48.24 -24.66
C PRO A 170 52.40 47.09 -25.08
N PRO A 171 51.84 45.88 -25.32
CA PRO A 171 51.88 45.37 -26.68
C PRO A 171 50.59 44.72 -27.19
N ARG A 172 50.46 44.76 -28.53
CA ARG A 172 49.50 44.06 -29.40
C ARG A 172 49.25 42.61 -28.96
N VAL A 173 47.99 42.14 -28.94
CA VAL A 173 47.56 40.81 -29.43
C VAL A 173 46.03 40.79 -29.63
N ARG A 174 45.63 40.49 -30.89
CA ARG A 174 44.39 39.87 -31.43
C ARG A 174 43.01 40.44 -31.06
N GLU A 175 42.36 40.94 -32.10
CA GLU A 175 40.92 41.14 -32.24
C GLU A 175 40.13 39.82 -32.01
N PRO A 176 39.16 39.79 -31.09
CA PRO A 176 38.07 38.83 -31.17
C PRO A 176 36.90 39.43 -31.95
N LEU A 177 36.49 38.73 -33.01
CA LEU A 177 35.26 39.00 -33.75
C LEU A 177 34.09 39.09 -32.78
N THR A 178 33.53 40.29 -32.61
CA THR A 178 32.24 40.48 -31.95
C THR A 178 31.15 40.08 -32.94
N MET A 179 30.78 38.80 -32.91
CA MET A 179 29.58 38.31 -33.58
C MET A 179 28.36 38.88 -32.85
N ARG A 180 27.84 39.98 -33.40
CA ARG A 180 26.65 40.69 -32.93
C ARG A 180 25.43 39.80 -33.21
N TYR A 181 25.05 38.95 -32.25
CA TYR A 181 23.83 38.14 -32.32
C TYR A 181 22.59 39.02 -32.07
N PRO A 182 21.67 39.19 -33.05
CA PRO A 182 20.44 39.97 -32.86
C PRO A 182 19.32 39.21 -32.11
N PHE A 183 19.59 38.03 -31.54
CA PHE A 183 18.54 37.10 -31.07
C PHE A 183 18.08 37.27 -29.61
N MET A 184 18.74 38.12 -28.82
CA MET A 184 18.45 38.24 -27.37
C MET A 184 17.27 39.17 -27.02
N THR A 185 16.80 40.01 -27.96
CA THR A 185 15.70 40.95 -27.71
C THR A 185 14.30 40.34 -27.81
N ASP A 186 14.14 39.20 -28.50
CA ASP A 186 12.81 38.62 -28.75
C ASP A 186 12.29 37.74 -27.60
N TRP A 187 13.20 37.11 -26.83
CA TRP A 187 12.79 36.27 -25.70
C TRP A 187 12.05 37.04 -24.61
N ARG A 188 12.37 38.32 -24.40
CA ARG A 188 11.65 39.16 -23.43
C ARG A 188 10.20 39.42 -23.85
N ARG A 189 9.93 39.56 -25.15
CA ARG A 189 8.57 39.76 -25.66
C ARG A 189 7.74 38.48 -25.54
N ILE A 190 8.34 37.33 -25.83
CA ILE A 190 7.69 36.02 -25.67
C ILE A 190 7.43 35.74 -24.19
N LEU A 191 8.39 36.03 -23.30
CA LEU A 191 8.19 35.85 -21.86
C LEU A 191 7.05 36.73 -21.34
N LEU A 192 6.98 38.00 -21.77
CA LEU A 192 5.93 38.93 -21.38
C LEU A 192 4.54 38.47 -21.85
N THR A 193 4.41 37.94 -23.06
CA THR A 193 3.13 37.43 -23.56
C THR A 193 2.68 36.18 -22.80
N VAL A 194 3.60 35.27 -22.46
CA VAL A 194 3.30 34.07 -21.66
C VAL A 194 2.86 34.45 -20.24
N VAL A 195 3.56 35.40 -19.59
CA VAL A 195 3.18 35.87 -18.25
C VAL A 195 1.80 36.55 -18.25
N ALA A 196 1.51 37.37 -19.26
CA ALA A 196 0.20 38.01 -19.39
C ALA A 196 -0.92 36.97 -19.55
N LEU A 197 -0.71 35.92 -20.36
CA LEU A 197 -1.69 34.88 -20.61
C LEU A 197 -1.94 34.02 -19.36
N ALA A 198 -0.88 33.69 -18.62
CA ALA A 198 -0.99 32.99 -17.33
C ALA A 198 -1.80 33.79 -16.30
N LEU A 199 -1.64 35.12 -16.27
CA LEU A 199 -2.36 36.00 -15.36
C LEU A 199 -3.86 36.05 -15.69
N VAL A 200 -4.22 36.06 -16.99
CA VAL A 200 -5.62 35.97 -17.44
C VAL A 200 -6.25 34.64 -17.01
N VAL A 201 -5.56 33.51 -17.22
CA VAL A 201 -6.06 32.19 -16.79
C VAL A 201 -6.27 32.14 -15.28
N PHE A 202 -5.34 32.69 -14.51
CA PHE A 202 -5.45 32.74 -13.05
C PHE A 202 -6.64 33.60 -12.57
N LEU A 203 -6.89 34.74 -13.23
CA LEU A 203 -8.05 35.58 -12.93
C LEU A 203 -9.38 34.90 -13.26
N VAL A 204 -9.47 34.21 -14.41
CA VAL A 204 -10.67 33.44 -14.79
C VAL A 204 -10.92 32.31 -13.79
N PHE A 205 -9.88 31.56 -13.40
CA PHE A 205 -10.02 30.49 -12.42
C PHE A 205 -10.41 31.02 -11.03
N GLY A 206 -9.83 32.15 -10.62
CA GLY A 206 -10.20 32.86 -9.40
C GLY A 206 -11.67 33.28 -9.40
N ALA A 207 -12.16 33.87 -10.50
CA ALA A 207 -13.55 34.27 -10.64
C ALA A 207 -14.52 33.07 -10.61
N VAL A 208 -14.19 31.98 -11.30
CA VAL A 208 -15.00 30.74 -11.27
C VAL A 208 -15.06 30.16 -9.86
N ARG A 209 -13.95 30.15 -9.12
CA ARG A 209 -13.92 29.64 -7.75
C ARG A 209 -14.73 30.52 -6.79
N LEU A 210 -14.69 31.84 -6.98
CA LEU A 210 -15.43 32.80 -6.15
C LEU A 210 -16.94 32.70 -6.40
N ILE A 211 -17.36 32.52 -7.66
CA ILE A 211 -18.77 32.34 -8.03
C ILE A 211 -19.30 30.97 -7.58
N SER A 212 -18.52 29.89 -7.75
CA SER A 212 -18.94 28.54 -7.30
C SER A 212 -19.07 28.41 -5.78
N GLY A 213 -18.36 29.24 -5.01
CA GLY A 213 -18.50 29.29 -3.55
C GLY A 213 -19.79 29.95 -3.06
N TRP A 214 -20.46 30.75 -3.91
CA TRP A 214 -21.68 31.48 -3.55
C TRP A 214 -22.99 30.76 -3.92
N ILE A 215 -22.94 29.72 -4.77
CA ILE A 215 -24.17 29.09 -5.34
C ILE A 215 -24.42 27.67 -4.78
N ARG A 216 -23.67 27.22 -3.77
CA ARG A 216 -24.02 25.97 -3.08
C ARG A 216 -24.94 26.30 -1.90
N PRO A 217 -26.28 26.10 -1.98
CA PRO A 217 -27.09 26.05 -0.77
C PRO A 217 -26.47 25.00 0.16
N ASP A 218 -26.33 25.33 1.43
CA ASP A 218 -25.76 24.45 2.44
C ASP A 218 -26.51 23.11 2.40
N LYS A 219 -25.89 22.09 1.81
CA LYS A 219 -26.35 20.73 2.01
C LYS A 219 -26.20 20.48 3.52
N PRO A 220 -27.29 20.14 4.24
CA PRO A 220 -27.20 19.90 5.66
C PRO A 220 -26.13 18.83 5.86
N LYS A 221 -25.11 19.15 6.66
CA LYS A 221 -24.12 18.14 7.06
C LYS A 221 -24.89 16.99 7.71
N PRO A 222 -24.59 15.73 7.38
CA PRO A 222 -25.17 14.61 8.10
C PRO A 222 -24.85 14.81 9.58
N ALA A 223 -25.89 14.87 10.41
CA ALA A 223 -25.73 15.05 11.85
C ALA A 223 -24.87 13.91 12.38
N SER A 224 -23.89 14.26 13.21
CA SER A 224 -23.03 13.25 13.83
C SER A 224 -23.85 12.34 14.75
N GLU A 225 -23.44 11.08 14.92
CA GLU A 225 -24.13 10.14 15.84
C GLU A 225 -24.24 10.71 17.26
N ALA A 226 -23.26 11.51 17.69
CA ALA A 226 -23.28 12.22 18.95
C ALA A 226 -24.42 13.26 19.04
N GLU A 227 -24.73 13.97 17.95
CA GLU A 227 -25.85 14.92 17.90
C GLU A 227 -27.21 14.21 17.91
N LYS A 228 -27.31 13.06 17.22
CA LYS A 228 -28.51 12.22 17.23
C LYS A 228 -28.83 11.70 18.64
N LEU A 229 -27.82 11.17 19.33
CA LEU A 229 -27.96 10.69 20.71
C LEU A 229 -28.25 11.82 21.69
N ALA A 230 -27.55 12.96 21.57
CA ALA A 230 -27.80 14.11 22.43
C ALA A 230 -29.23 14.63 22.29
N TRP A 231 -29.78 14.64 21.08
CA TRP A 231 -31.17 15.01 20.84
C TRP A 231 -32.15 14.04 21.51
N LEU A 232 -31.96 12.72 21.34
CA LEU A 232 -32.80 11.68 21.95
C LEU A 232 -32.84 11.79 23.47
N VAL A 233 -31.66 11.95 24.10
CA VAL A 233 -31.54 12.10 25.55
C VAL A 233 -32.25 13.37 26.03
N THR A 234 -32.04 14.49 25.35
CA THR A 234 -32.68 15.76 25.70
C THR A 234 -34.21 15.65 25.61
N ARG A 235 -34.73 14.94 24.59
CA ARG A 235 -36.17 14.81 24.38
C ARG A 235 -36.85 13.92 25.42
N LEU A 236 -36.21 12.80 25.77
CA LEU A 236 -36.67 11.93 26.86
C LEU A 236 -36.66 12.64 28.21
N GLU A 237 -35.65 13.48 28.45
CA GLU A 237 -35.56 14.26 29.70
C GLU A 237 -36.63 15.37 29.76
N GLU A 238 -36.93 16.02 28.64
CA GLU A 238 -38.01 17.00 28.55
C GLU A 238 -39.38 16.35 28.83
N GLU A 239 -39.66 15.17 28.24
CA GLU A 239 -40.90 14.45 28.52
C GLU A 239 -40.99 13.97 29.97
N ALA A 240 -39.89 13.47 30.55
CA ALA A 240 -39.84 13.10 31.96
C ALA A 240 -40.16 14.28 32.89
N GLN A 241 -39.74 15.49 32.52
CA GLN A 241 -40.02 16.70 33.30
C GLN A 241 -41.45 17.22 33.14
N THR A 242 -42.10 16.98 32.00
CA THR A 242 -43.50 17.41 31.80
C THR A 242 -44.51 16.66 32.68
N GLY A 243 -44.10 15.60 33.37
CA GLY A 243 -44.93 14.90 34.36
C GLY A 243 -46.20 14.28 33.79
N SER A 244 -46.32 14.22 32.46
CA SER A 244 -47.41 13.52 31.79
C SER A 244 -47.21 12.03 32.01
N SER A 245 -47.89 11.46 33.00
CA SER A 245 -47.95 10.02 33.22
C SER A 245 -48.78 9.29 32.15
N GLY A 246 -49.22 9.99 31.10
CA GLY A 246 -49.77 9.39 29.90
C GLY A 246 -48.64 8.77 29.09
N THR A 247 -48.80 7.51 28.72
CA THR A 247 -47.90 6.76 27.82
C THR A 247 -47.41 7.66 26.69
N VAL A 248 -46.16 8.12 26.80
CA VAL A 248 -45.45 8.72 25.67
C VAL A 248 -45.60 7.75 24.51
N SER A 249 -46.23 8.20 23.44
CA SER A 249 -46.35 7.41 22.23
C SER A 249 -44.95 7.35 21.63
N TRP A 250 -44.25 6.25 21.86
CA TRP A 250 -42.92 6.00 21.27
C TRP A 250 -42.93 6.18 19.74
N GLU A 251 -44.08 5.99 19.10
CA GLU A 251 -44.29 6.24 17.67
C GLU A 251 -44.09 7.71 17.30
N ASP A 252 -44.58 8.64 18.13
CA ASP A 252 -44.43 10.09 17.89
C ASP A 252 -42.97 10.51 18.03
N LEU A 253 -42.28 10.03 19.07
CA LEU A 253 -40.86 10.32 19.32
C LEU A 253 -39.96 9.79 18.20
N LEU A 254 -40.20 8.55 17.75
CA LEU A 254 -39.46 7.95 16.62
C LEU A 254 -39.80 8.61 15.28
N SER A 255 -41.02 9.12 15.10
CA SER A 255 -41.41 9.90 13.91
C SER A 255 -40.68 11.24 13.86
N GLU A 256 -40.62 11.97 14.98
CA GLU A 256 -39.92 13.25 15.09
C GLU A 256 -38.41 13.07 14.89
N TYR A 257 -37.84 11.99 15.42
CA TYR A 257 -36.44 11.64 15.21
C TYR A 257 -36.12 11.41 13.71
N ARG A 258 -36.96 10.63 13.02
CA ARG A 258 -36.79 10.28 11.61
C ARG A 258 -36.96 11.49 10.68
N ASP A 259 -37.95 12.33 10.94
CA ASP A 259 -38.16 13.58 10.20
C ASP A 259 -36.95 14.53 10.35
N ARG A 260 -36.35 14.57 11.54
CA ARG A 260 -35.25 15.48 11.84
C ARG A 260 -33.89 15.01 11.31
N PHE A 261 -33.63 13.71 11.34
CA PHE A 261 -32.31 13.16 11.00
C PHE A 261 -32.27 12.37 9.70
N GLY A 262 -33.41 12.18 9.03
CA GLY A 262 -33.51 11.64 7.69
C GLY A 262 -32.77 10.32 7.55
N GLU A 263 -33.24 9.27 8.21
CA GLU A 263 -32.78 7.92 7.90
C GLU A 263 -33.62 7.36 6.75
N ASP A 264 -32.95 7.10 5.62
CA ASP A 264 -33.47 6.20 4.60
C ASP A 264 -33.87 4.88 5.29
N PRO A 265 -35.07 4.33 5.01
CA PRO A 265 -35.60 3.21 5.74
C PRO A 265 -34.64 2.02 5.66
N ILE A 266 -34.20 1.58 6.85
CA ILE A 266 -33.55 0.30 7.10
C ILE A 266 -34.29 -0.78 6.28
N GLY A 267 -33.54 -1.56 5.51
CA GLY A 267 -34.05 -2.63 4.66
C GLY A 267 -34.97 -3.62 5.39
N PRO A 268 -35.75 -4.42 4.63
CA PRO A 268 -36.84 -5.22 5.18
C PRO A 268 -36.35 -6.20 6.25
N VAL A 269 -36.96 -6.11 7.43
CA VAL A 269 -36.83 -7.08 8.53
C VAL A 269 -37.18 -8.48 7.99
N PRO A 270 -36.32 -9.50 8.16
CA PRO A 270 -36.63 -10.85 7.69
C PRO A 270 -37.82 -11.43 8.48
N THR A 271 -38.88 -11.75 7.75
CA THR A 271 -40.03 -12.51 8.27
C THR A 271 -39.57 -13.95 8.51
N ALA A 272 -39.56 -14.39 9.77
CA ALA A 272 -39.27 -15.77 10.15
C ALA A 272 -40.32 -16.74 9.55
N MET A 273 -39.86 -17.76 8.81
CA MET A 273 -40.69 -18.89 8.39
C MET A 273 -40.73 -19.98 9.47
N PRO A 274 -41.83 -20.74 9.59
CA PRO A 274 -41.99 -21.77 10.62
C PRO A 274 -41.20 -23.04 10.29
N THR A 275 -40.36 -23.47 11.23
CA THR A 275 -39.66 -24.77 11.22
C THR A 275 -40.67 -25.91 11.43
N SER A 276 -40.66 -26.87 10.52
CA SER A 276 -41.41 -28.13 10.63
C SER A 276 -40.50 -29.22 11.20
N GLU A 277 -40.93 -29.83 12.31
CA GLU A 277 -40.34 -31.06 12.87
C GLU A 277 -40.53 -32.26 11.93
N PRO A 278 -39.65 -33.26 12.02
CA PRO A 278 -40.12 -34.64 11.95
C PRO A 278 -39.74 -35.44 13.18
N THR A 279 -40.80 -36.00 13.77
CA THR A 279 -40.84 -37.08 14.75
C THR A 279 -40.25 -38.38 14.19
N GLY A 280 -39.40 -39.04 14.97
CA GLY A 280 -38.95 -40.42 14.71
C GLY A 280 -38.24 -41.02 15.93
N SER A 281 -38.99 -41.81 16.71
CA SER A 281 -38.52 -42.52 17.92
C SER A 281 -37.60 -43.71 17.63
N PRO A 282 -36.79 -44.15 18.62
CA PRO A 282 -35.79 -45.21 18.46
C PRO A 282 -36.37 -46.61 18.73
N THR A 283 -35.92 -47.60 17.95
CA THR A 283 -36.15 -49.03 18.25
C THR A 283 -34.86 -49.67 18.72
N THR A 284 -34.92 -50.19 19.95
CA THR A 284 -33.93 -51.03 20.64
C THR A 284 -34.09 -52.48 20.21
N GLU A 285 -32.99 -53.18 19.95
CA GLU A 285 -32.77 -54.65 20.04
C GLU A 285 -31.42 -54.95 19.35
N GLY A 286 -30.53 -55.83 19.78
CA GLY A 286 -30.51 -56.79 20.86
C GLY A 286 -29.15 -57.50 20.76
N THR A 287 -28.42 -57.57 21.87
CA THR A 287 -27.16 -58.29 22.00
C THR A 287 -27.41 -59.79 21.94
N THR A 288 -26.79 -60.49 20.97
CA THR A 288 -26.57 -61.94 21.10
C THR A 288 -25.28 -62.40 20.43
N ARG A 289 -24.41 -62.96 21.27
CA ARG A 289 -23.21 -63.77 20.99
C ARG A 289 -23.63 -65.15 20.46
N PRO A 290 -22.88 -65.78 19.54
CA PRO A 290 -22.19 -67.03 19.90
C PRO A 290 -20.77 -67.11 19.26
N SER A 291 -19.75 -67.50 20.02
CA SER A 291 -19.25 -68.88 20.22
C SER A 291 -18.58 -69.50 18.99
N ALA A 292 -17.28 -69.71 19.15
CA ALA A 292 -16.37 -70.39 18.23
C ALA A 292 -16.71 -71.88 18.09
N THR A 293 -16.51 -72.42 16.89
CA THR A 293 -16.37 -73.86 16.65
C THR A 293 -15.39 -74.06 15.49
N THR A 294 -14.30 -74.75 15.81
CA THR A 294 -13.22 -75.17 14.93
C THR A 294 -13.57 -76.52 14.31
N ALA A 295 -13.60 -76.65 12.99
CA ALA A 295 -13.60 -77.92 12.26
C ALA A 295 -13.12 -77.71 10.80
N PRO A 296 -12.59 -78.76 10.13
CA PRO A 296 -11.53 -78.62 9.14
C PRO A 296 -12.02 -78.37 7.70
N SER A 297 -11.17 -77.64 6.97
CA SER A 297 -11.25 -77.28 5.56
C SER A 297 -11.49 -78.48 4.65
N THR A 298 -12.66 -78.51 4.01
CA THR A 298 -12.94 -79.34 2.82
C THR A 298 -13.06 -78.38 1.63
N ALA A 299 -12.24 -78.60 0.61
CA ALA A 299 -12.14 -77.77 -0.58
C ALA A 299 -13.51 -77.62 -1.28
N ARG A 300 -14.03 -76.39 -1.27
CA ARG A 300 -15.24 -75.98 -1.99
C ARG A 300 -14.83 -75.35 -3.33
N PRO A 301 -15.46 -75.71 -4.46
CA PRO A 301 -15.13 -75.13 -5.76
C PRO A 301 -15.37 -73.62 -5.75
N THR A 302 -14.36 -72.89 -6.19
CA THR A 302 -14.35 -71.45 -6.43
C THR A 302 -15.60 -71.04 -7.23
N PRO A 303 -16.51 -70.21 -6.70
CA PRO A 303 -17.55 -69.63 -7.51
C PRO A 303 -16.88 -68.70 -8.53
N THR A 304 -17.09 -68.96 -9.82
CA THR A 304 -16.77 -68.02 -10.90
C THR A 304 -17.55 -66.74 -10.64
N VAL A 305 -16.87 -65.74 -10.05
CA VAL A 305 -17.42 -64.41 -9.84
C VAL A 305 -17.66 -63.81 -11.21
N THR A 306 -18.92 -63.71 -11.62
CA THR A 306 -19.32 -62.90 -12.76
C THR A 306 -18.90 -61.46 -12.44
N PRO A 307 -18.04 -60.81 -13.25
CA PRO A 307 -17.62 -59.45 -12.98
C PRO A 307 -18.87 -58.57 -12.99
N ILE A 308 -19.20 -58.01 -11.83
CA ILE A 308 -20.21 -56.96 -11.73
C ILE A 308 -19.70 -55.83 -12.65
N PRO A 309 -20.50 -55.36 -13.61
CA PRO A 309 -20.08 -54.24 -14.45
C PRO A 309 -19.77 -53.07 -13.53
N SER A 310 -18.48 -52.74 -13.44
CA SER A 310 -18.01 -51.58 -12.70
C SER A 310 -18.55 -50.35 -13.42
N THR A 311 -19.68 -49.83 -12.98
CA THR A 311 -20.19 -48.50 -13.36
C THR A 311 -19.29 -47.46 -12.70
N ALA A 312 -18.06 -47.37 -13.19
CA ALA A 312 -17.22 -46.23 -12.91
C ALA A 312 -17.94 -44.99 -13.45
N PRO A 313 -18.19 -43.96 -12.63
CA PRO A 313 -18.73 -42.70 -13.10
C PRO A 313 -17.87 -42.13 -14.24
N ASP A 314 -18.53 -41.64 -15.28
CA ASP A 314 -17.87 -40.99 -16.42
C ASP A 314 -17.55 -39.53 -16.03
N TYR A 315 -16.26 -39.21 -15.95
CA TYR A 315 -15.75 -37.88 -15.59
C TYR A 315 -15.30 -37.04 -16.80
N THR A 316 -15.58 -37.51 -18.02
CA THR A 316 -15.10 -36.88 -19.27
C THR A 316 -15.44 -35.40 -19.36
N GLU A 317 -16.70 -35.04 -19.09
CA GLU A 317 -17.17 -33.64 -19.15
C GLU A 317 -16.55 -32.78 -18.03
N THR A 318 -16.46 -33.33 -16.81
CA THR A 318 -15.89 -32.64 -15.64
C THR A 318 -14.41 -32.34 -15.83
N LEU A 319 -13.62 -33.31 -16.29
CA LEU A 319 -12.19 -33.11 -16.54
C LEU A 319 -11.93 -32.19 -17.74
N SER A 320 -12.77 -32.25 -18.78
CA SER A 320 -12.67 -31.30 -19.90
C SER A 320 -12.96 -29.87 -19.46
N LEU A 321 -13.96 -29.64 -18.60
CA LEU A 321 -14.25 -28.33 -18.04
C LEU A 321 -13.13 -27.84 -17.11
N ALA A 322 -12.58 -28.73 -16.29
CA ALA A 322 -11.46 -28.40 -15.42
C ALA A 322 -10.21 -27.96 -16.23
N ALA A 323 -9.89 -28.66 -17.31
CA ALA A 323 -8.79 -28.28 -18.19
C ALA A 323 -8.98 -26.87 -18.79
N THR A 324 -10.18 -26.55 -19.27
CA THR A 324 -10.45 -25.21 -19.85
C THR A 324 -10.42 -24.10 -18.81
N LEU A 325 -10.93 -24.36 -17.59
CA LEU A 325 -10.84 -23.40 -16.48
C LEU A 325 -9.40 -23.10 -16.07
N LEU A 326 -8.54 -24.12 -16.05
CA LEU A 326 -7.11 -23.96 -15.73
C LEU A 326 -6.40 -23.13 -16.80
N GLU A 327 -6.62 -23.44 -18.08
CA GLU A 327 -6.05 -22.70 -19.22
C GLU A 327 -6.52 -21.23 -19.23
N ASP A 328 -7.82 -20.99 -19.01
CA ASP A 328 -8.38 -19.63 -18.93
C ASP A 328 -7.80 -18.85 -17.75
N ALA A 329 -7.62 -19.51 -16.59
CA ALA A 329 -7.02 -18.89 -15.42
C ALA A 329 -5.56 -18.47 -15.69
N GLU A 330 -4.77 -19.35 -16.32
CA GLU A 330 -3.37 -19.06 -16.68
C GLU A 330 -3.28 -17.88 -17.66
N ASN A 331 -4.13 -17.84 -18.69
CA ASN A 331 -4.17 -16.76 -19.67
C ASN A 331 -4.56 -15.40 -19.05
N ARG A 332 -5.41 -15.40 -18.02
CA ARG A 332 -5.90 -14.18 -17.37
C ARG A 332 -5.04 -13.67 -16.22
N ILE A 333 -4.15 -14.49 -15.65
CA ILE A 333 -3.45 -14.16 -14.40
C ILE A 333 -2.67 -12.84 -14.45
N LYS A 334 -2.14 -12.48 -15.63
CA LYS A 334 -1.37 -11.25 -15.85
C LYS A 334 -2.22 -9.99 -15.95
N ASN A 335 -3.40 -10.09 -16.57
CA ASN A 335 -4.21 -8.92 -16.93
C ASN A 335 -5.50 -8.77 -16.09
N GLN A 336 -6.01 -9.88 -15.57
CA GLN A 336 -7.24 -9.98 -14.78
C GLN A 336 -7.04 -10.95 -13.60
N PRO A 337 -6.13 -10.65 -12.67
CA PRO A 337 -5.74 -11.54 -11.57
C PRO A 337 -6.89 -11.94 -10.64
N VAL A 338 -7.84 -11.04 -10.36
CA VAL A 338 -9.02 -11.34 -9.54
C VAL A 338 -9.90 -12.39 -10.21
N GLU A 339 -10.15 -12.24 -11.51
CA GLU A 339 -10.96 -13.20 -12.27
C GLU A 339 -10.24 -14.53 -12.45
N SER A 340 -8.92 -14.50 -12.69
CA SER A 340 -8.08 -15.71 -12.71
C SER A 340 -8.21 -16.50 -11.41
N TYR A 341 -8.09 -15.85 -10.24
CA TYR A 341 -8.26 -16.52 -8.95
C TYR A 341 -9.67 -17.11 -8.77
N ARG A 342 -10.71 -16.39 -9.22
CA ARG A 342 -12.09 -16.91 -9.21
C ARG A 342 -12.23 -18.19 -10.02
N LEU A 343 -11.64 -18.26 -11.21
CA LEU A 343 -11.62 -19.46 -12.05
C LEU A 343 -10.89 -20.62 -11.38
N LEU A 344 -9.77 -20.35 -10.69
CA LEU A 344 -9.05 -21.36 -9.90
C LEU A 344 -9.87 -21.88 -8.71
N GLY A 345 -10.78 -21.07 -8.16
CA GLY A 345 -11.78 -21.51 -7.18
C GLY A 345 -12.77 -22.50 -7.80
N VAL A 346 -13.40 -22.12 -8.92
CA VAL A 346 -14.36 -22.96 -9.65
C VAL A 346 -13.73 -24.28 -10.11
N LEU A 347 -12.46 -24.25 -10.53
CA LEU A 347 -11.67 -25.44 -10.85
C LEU A 347 -11.59 -26.41 -9.66
N SER A 348 -11.26 -25.89 -8.47
CA SER A 348 -11.18 -26.68 -7.24
C SER A 348 -12.51 -27.33 -6.89
N ASP A 349 -13.60 -26.57 -6.99
CA ASP A 349 -14.95 -27.06 -6.69
C ASP A 349 -15.40 -28.12 -7.71
N THR A 350 -15.06 -27.93 -8.98
CA THR A 350 -15.37 -28.87 -10.07
C THR A 350 -14.66 -30.21 -9.88
N LEU A 351 -13.43 -30.19 -9.37
CA LEU A 351 -12.61 -31.39 -9.13
C LEU A 351 -12.84 -32.02 -7.75
N ALA A 352 -13.58 -31.39 -6.84
CA ALA A 352 -13.75 -31.85 -5.46
C ALA A 352 -14.35 -33.27 -5.34
N ALA A 353 -15.18 -33.68 -6.29
CA ALA A 353 -15.80 -35.01 -6.33
C ALA A 353 -15.06 -36.03 -7.23
N VAL A 354 -13.99 -35.61 -7.91
CA VAL A 354 -13.28 -36.44 -8.90
C VAL A 354 -12.06 -37.11 -8.21
N PRO A 355 -11.86 -38.44 -8.38
CA PRO A 355 -10.66 -39.10 -7.90
C PRO A 355 -9.40 -38.44 -8.48
N LEU A 356 -8.36 -38.26 -7.65
CA LEU A 356 -7.14 -37.55 -8.06
C LEU A 356 -6.40 -38.23 -9.22
N ASP A 357 -6.53 -39.55 -9.33
CA ASP A 357 -5.96 -40.39 -10.40
C ASP A 357 -6.86 -40.51 -11.64
N ALA A 358 -8.04 -39.89 -11.63
CA ALA A 358 -8.92 -39.90 -12.80
C ALA A 358 -8.26 -39.14 -13.96
N GLN A 359 -8.22 -39.80 -15.12
CA GLN A 359 -7.71 -39.27 -16.37
C GLN A 359 -8.64 -39.69 -17.51
N VAL A 360 -8.78 -38.82 -18.50
CA VAL A 360 -9.64 -39.03 -19.67
C VAL A 360 -8.78 -38.97 -20.93
N ALA A 361 -9.07 -39.85 -21.90
CA ALA A 361 -8.33 -39.88 -23.16
C ALA A 361 -8.44 -38.53 -23.89
N GLY A 362 -7.30 -37.94 -24.23
CA GLY A 362 -7.21 -36.63 -24.89
C GLY A 362 -6.95 -35.46 -23.94
N ILE A 363 -6.91 -35.69 -22.62
CA ILE A 363 -6.44 -34.72 -21.64
C ILE A 363 -5.16 -35.27 -21.01
N ASP A 364 -4.05 -34.55 -21.20
CA ASP A 364 -2.72 -35.00 -20.79
C ASP A 364 -2.54 -35.00 -19.26
N GLN A 365 -3.39 -34.28 -18.52
CA GLN A 365 -3.33 -34.12 -17.07
C GLN A 365 -4.44 -34.89 -16.36
N SER A 366 -4.09 -35.53 -15.25
CA SER A 366 -5.04 -36.07 -14.26
C SER A 366 -5.66 -34.96 -13.39
N ALA A 367 -6.75 -35.27 -12.69
CA ALA A 367 -7.38 -34.34 -11.74
C ALA A 367 -6.38 -33.82 -10.68
N GLY A 368 -5.54 -34.71 -10.15
CA GLY A 368 -4.50 -34.36 -9.17
C GLY A 368 -3.43 -33.42 -9.74
N GLU A 369 -3.01 -33.64 -10.99
CA GLU A 369 -2.04 -32.77 -11.67
C GLU A 369 -2.63 -31.37 -11.94
N MET A 370 -3.92 -31.26 -12.28
CA MET A 370 -4.58 -29.97 -12.45
C MET A 370 -4.66 -29.18 -11.14
N LEU A 371 -4.97 -29.84 -10.03
CA LEU A 371 -4.96 -29.20 -8.71
C LEU A 371 -3.55 -28.78 -8.29
N ALA A 372 -2.54 -29.60 -8.57
CA ALA A 372 -1.14 -29.23 -8.33
C ALA A 372 -0.70 -28.04 -9.20
N ALA A 373 -1.12 -28.00 -10.46
CA ALA A 373 -0.86 -26.87 -11.37
C ALA A 373 -1.55 -25.58 -10.89
N ARG A 374 -2.79 -25.66 -10.42
CA ARG A 374 -3.50 -24.57 -9.74
C ARG A 374 -2.69 -24.02 -8.57
N ASP A 375 -2.26 -24.89 -7.66
CA ASP A 375 -1.54 -24.47 -6.46
C ASP A 375 -0.20 -23.81 -6.82
N THR A 376 0.50 -24.35 -7.82
CA THR A 376 1.72 -23.76 -8.40
C THR A 376 1.45 -22.36 -8.98
N LEU A 377 0.35 -22.18 -9.71
CA LEU A 377 -0.04 -20.86 -10.24
C LEU A 377 -0.31 -19.85 -9.13
N ILE A 378 -0.99 -20.26 -8.06
CA ILE A 378 -1.25 -19.41 -6.89
C ILE A 378 0.06 -19.05 -6.19
N GLU A 379 0.97 -20.01 -5.99
CA GLU A 379 2.25 -19.77 -5.34
C GLU A 379 3.12 -18.78 -6.11
N LEU A 380 3.32 -19.01 -7.41
CA LEU A 380 4.16 -18.16 -8.27
C LEU A 380 3.62 -16.73 -8.41
N ASN A 381 2.31 -16.55 -8.30
CA ASN A 381 1.64 -15.26 -8.48
C ASN A 381 1.03 -14.70 -7.20
N GLY A 382 1.33 -15.29 -6.03
CA GLY A 382 0.62 -15.02 -4.78
C GLY A 382 0.63 -13.54 -4.40
N TRP A 383 1.77 -12.87 -4.57
CA TRP A 383 1.88 -11.42 -4.31
C TRP A 383 0.99 -10.59 -5.23
N HIS A 384 0.98 -10.89 -6.54
CA HIS A 384 0.19 -10.15 -7.53
C HIS A 384 -1.32 -10.37 -7.35
N LEU A 385 -1.71 -11.62 -7.05
CA LEU A 385 -3.09 -11.96 -6.72
C LEU A 385 -3.57 -11.24 -5.46
N CYS A 386 -2.76 -11.25 -4.39
CA CYS A 386 -3.06 -10.52 -3.15
C CYS A 386 -3.20 -9.01 -3.38
N GLU A 387 -2.26 -8.39 -4.09
CA GLU A 387 -2.28 -6.94 -4.34
C GLU A 387 -3.51 -6.53 -5.16
N SER A 388 -3.88 -7.36 -6.14
CA SER A 388 -5.04 -7.07 -6.99
C SER A 388 -6.36 -7.16 -6.22
N HIS A 389 -6.53 -8.18 -5.36
CA HIS A 389 -7.68 -8.25 -4.47
C HIS A 389 -7.69 -7.11 -3.45
N ARG A 390 -6.52 -6.70 -2.93
CA ARG A 390 -6.41 -5.56 -2.02
C ARG A 390 -6.88 -4.27 -2.69
N VAL A 391 -6.45 -4.02 -3.93
CA VAL A 391 -6.89 -2.86 -4.71
C VAL A 391 -8.40 -2.93 -4.98
N ALA A 392 -8.93 -4.09 -5.35
CA ALA A 392 -10.36 -4.27 -5.55
C ALA A 392 -11.18 -4.04 -4.27
N ALA A 393 -10.66 -4.46 -3.11
CA ALA A 393 -11.29 -4.29 -1.80
C ALA A 393 -11.25 -2.84 -1.29
N GLU A 394 -10.38 -1.99 -1.83
CA GLU A 394 -10.18 -0.64 -1.30
C GLU A 394 -11.41 0.26 -1.49
N ILE A 395 -12.11 0.15 -2.63
CA ILE A 395 -13.33 0.92 -2.90
C ILE A 395 -14.48 0.56 -1.93
N PRO A 396 -14.91 -0.71 -1.81
CA PRO A 396 -15.98 -1.08 -0.87
C PRO A 396 -15.56 -0.81 0.59
N TRP A 397 -14.29 -1.01 0.94
CA TRP A 397 -13.76 -0.65 2.26
C TRP A 397 -13.97 0.83 2.60
N GLN A 398 -13.62 1.72 1.67
CA GLN A 398 -13.82 3.18 1.87
C GLN A 398 -15.30 3.56 1.93
N ALA A 399 -16.15 2.83 1.21
CA ALA A 399 -17.61 3.00 1.25
C ALA A 399 -18.25 2.41 2.52
N ARG A 400 -17.49 1.72 3.38
CA ARG A 400 -17.99 0.92 4.51
C ARG A 400 -18.96 -0.18 4.09
N ASP A 401 -18.84 -0.64 2.84
CA ASP A 401 -19.55 -1.80 2.33
C ASP A 401 -18.77 -3.08 2.69
N TYR A 402 -18.92 -3.52 3.94
CA TYR A 402 -18.19 -4.66 4.47
C TYR A 402 -18.67 -5.99 3.88
N GLU A 403 -19.92 -6.08 3.40
CA GLU A 403 -20.44 -7.27 2.74
C GLU A 403 -19.70 -7.54 1.42
N THR A 404 -19.49 -6.50 0.60
CA THR A 404 -18.70 -6.63 -0.63
C THR A 404 -17.20 -6.77 -0.36
N CYS A 405 -16.70 -6.15 0.71
CA CYS A 405 -15.28 -6.19 1.06
C CYS A 405 -14.83 -7.55 1.64
N LEU A 406 -15.73 -8.27 2.31
CA LEU A 406 -15.45 -9.53 2.98
C LEU A 406 -14.87 -10.61 2.04
N PRO A 407 -15.54 -11.02 0.94
CA PRO A 407 -15.03 -12.09 0.08
C PRO A 407 -13.69 -11.74 -0.58
N LEU A 408 -13.44 -10.45 -0.86
CA LEU A 408 -12.15 -9.99 -1.38
C LEU A 408 -11.04 -10.11 -0.35
N SER A 409 -11.35 -9.84 0.92
CA SER A 409 -10.39 -9.95 2.03
C SER A 409 -10.12 -11.41 2.38
N GLU A 410 -11.13 -12.26 2.33
CA GLU A 410 -11.01 -13.72 2.50
C GLU A 410 -10.10 -14.32 1.41
N ALA A 411 -10.25 -13.91 0.15
CA ALA A 411 -9.38 -14.35 -0.93
C ALA A 411 -7.90 -14.03 -0.66
N ILE A 412 -7.58 -12.81 -0.20
CA ILE A 412 -6.20 -12.43 0.16
C ILE A 412 -5.68 -13.32 1.29
N TYR A 413 -6.50 -13.55 2.32
CA TYR A 413 -6.14 -14.39 3.46
C TYR A 413 -5.90 -15.85 3.05
N GLN A 414 -6.72 -16.41 2.16
CA GLN A 414 -6.56 -17.76 1.63
C GLN A 414 -5.29 -17.91 0.76
N ILE A 415 -4.94 -16.89 -0.02
CA ILE A 415 -3.72 -16.92 -0.84
C ILE A 415 -2.47 -16.83 0.05
N ASN A 416 -2.42 -15.85 0.95
CA ASN A 416 -1.26 -15.64 1.81
C ASN A 416 -1.65 -14.91 3.11
N PRO A 417 -1.84 -15.63 4.23
CA PRO A 417 -2.16 -15.03 5.52
C PRO A 417 -1.09 -14.06 6.04
N ARG A 418 0.16 -14.19 5.57
CA ARG A 418 1.30 -13.34 5.97
C ARG A 418 1.46 -12.11 5.08
N TYR A 419 0.59 -11.91 4.10
CA TYR A 419 0.65 -10.76 3.21
C TYR A 419 0.64 -9.43 3.99
N TYR A 420 1.63 -8.57 3.71
CA TYR A 420 1.95 -7.36 4.48
C TYR A 420 2.02 -7.60 6.00
N THR A 421 2.74 -8.64 6.41
CA THR A 421 3.02 -8.90 7.84
C THR A 421 1.74 -9.14 8.66
N GLY A 422 0.73 -9.76 8.05
CA GLY A 422 -0.57 -10.04 8.68
C GLY A 422 -1.61 -8.92 8.52
N TYR A 423 -1.32 -7.86 7.75
CA TYR A 423 -2.28 -6.79 7.48
C TYR A 423 -3.60 -7.30 6.87
N CYS A 424 -3.54 -8.33 6.02
CA CYS A 424 -4.73 -8.94 5.43
C CYS A 424 -5.64 -9.58 6.50
N ALA A 425 -5.07 -10.38 7.41
CA ALA A 425 -5.79 -10.98 8.52
C ALA A 425 -6.42 -9.91 9.42
N PHE A 426 -5.71 -8.79 9.65
CA PHE A 426 -6.27 -7.66 10.39
C PHE A 426 -7.48 -7.02 9.69
N ARG A 427 -7.39 -6.74 8.38
CA ARG A 427 -8.53 -6.20 7.60
C ARG A 427 -9.71 -7.16 7.56
N LEU A 428 -9.46 -8.45 7.38
CA LEU A 428 -10.50 -9.48 7.41
C LEU A 428 -11.19 -9.51 8.78
N GLY A 429 -10.42 -9.44 9.87
CA GLY A 429 -10.95 -9.34 11.22
C GLY A 429 -11.86 -8.13 11.42
N LEU A 430 -11.46 -6.96 10.90
CA LEU A 430 -12.30 -5.76 10.92
C LEU A 430 -13.59 -5.93 10.11
N CYS A 431 -13.55 -6.55 8.93
CA CYS A 431 -14.77 -6.84 8.17
C CYS A 431 -15.75 -7.69 9.00
N TYR A 432 -15.26 -8.78 9.62
CA TYR A 432 -16.09 -9.61 10.48
C TYR A 432 -16.64 -8.86 11.70
N GLU A 433 -15.82 -8.04 12.36
CA GLU A 433 -16.25 -7.23 13.50
C GLU A 433 -17.39 -6.28 13.12
N GLN A 434 -17.27 -5.57 11.99
CA GLN A 434 -18.30 -4.63 11.52
C GLN A 434 -19.60 -5.33 11.10
N LEU A 435 -19.52 -6.60 10.68
CA LEU A 435 -20.68 -7.45 10.37
C LEU A 435 -21.24 -8.18 11.61
N GLY A 436 -20.67 -7.97 12.81
CA GLY A 436 -21.12 -8.62 14.04
C GLY A 436 -20.65 -10.08 14.23
N ALA A 437 -19.75 -10.56 13.37
CA ALA A 437 -19.17 -11.90 13.40
C ALA A 437 -17.92 -11.95 14.32
N PHE A 438 -18.11 -11.68 15.61
CA PHE A 438 -17.01 -11.43 16.55
C PHE A 438 -16.08 -12.64 16.78
N GLU A 439 -16.59 -13.88 16.69
CA GLU A 439 -15.75 -15.07 16.87
C GLU A 439 -14.73 -15.23 15.72
N GLN A 440 -15.18 -15.01 14.49
CA GLN A 440 -14.34 -15.03 13.30
C GLN A 440 -13.34 -13.87 13.31
N ALA A 441 -13.78 -12.68 13.73
CA ALA A 441 -12.90 -11.53 13.91
C ALA A 441 -11.76 -11.82 14.89
N LEU A 442 -12.09 -12.44 16.04
CA LEU A 442 -11.14 -12.79 17.07
C LEU A 442 -10.12 -13.86 16.60
N ALA A 443 -10.57 -14.84 15.80
CA ALA A 443 -9.67 -15.79 15.16
C ALA A 443 -8.66 -15.12 14.21
N CYS A 444 -9.12 -14.13 13.44
CA CYS A 444 -8.26 -13.35 12.55
C CYS A 444 -7.21 -12.56 13.35
N TYR A 445 -7.60 -11.88 14.44
CA TYR A 445 -6.66 -11.12 15.27
C TYR A 445 -5.62 -11.99 15.99
N ARG A 446 -6.00 -13.20 16.41
CA ARG A 446 -5.02 -14.17 16.94
C ARG A 446 -3.98 -14.54 15.90
N THR A 447 -4.40 -14.75 14.65
CA THR A 447 -3.47 -15.02 13.54
C THR A 447 -2.48 -13.86 13.35
N VAL A 448 -2.93 -12.60 13.42
CA VAL A 448 -2.05 -11.42 13.34
C VAL A 448 -1.01 -11.45 14.46
N GLN A 449 -1.43 -11.74 15.70
CA GLN A 449 -0.53 -11.83 16.83
C GLN A 449 0.52 -12.92 16.64
N GLU A 450 0.11 -14.11 16.19
CA GLU A 450 1.02 -15.22 15.88
C GLU A 450 2.06 -14.81 14.83
N ILE A 451 1.63 -14.18 13.72
CA ILE A 451 2.53 -13.71 12.65
C ILE A 451 3.55 -12.70 13.19
N VAL A 452 3.10 -11.71 13.98
CA VAL A 452 3.98 -10.69 14.55
C VAL A 452 4.98 -11.29 15.53
N THR A 453 4.55 -12.24 16.37
CA THR A 453 5.46 -12.91 17.32
C THR A 453 6.43 -13.89 16.67
N ALA A 454 6.08 -14.43 15.50
CA ALA A 454 6.91 -15.37 14.74
C ALA A 454 7.90 -14.67 13.80
N SER A 455 7.80 -13.35 13.59
CA SER A 455 8.78 -12.57 12.83
C SER A 455 9.92 -12.14 13.77
N PRO A 456 11.13 -12.71 13.62
CA PRO A 456 12.30 -12.39 14.45
C PRO A 456 12.85 -10.98 14.19
#